data_AF-A0A8A3WRQ5-F1
#
_entry.id   AF-A0A8A3WRQ5-F1
#
_cell.length_a   1.000
_cell.length_b   1.000
_cell.length_c   1.000
_cell.angle_alpha   90.00
_cell.angle_beta   90.00
_cell.angle_gamma   90.00
#
_symmetry.space_group_name_H-M   'P 1'
#
loop_
_entity.id
_entity.type
_entity.pdbx_description
1 polymer ?
#
loop_
_entity_poly.entity_id
_entity_poly.type
_entity_poly.pdbx_seq_one_letter_code
_entity_poly.pdbx_strand_id
1 'polypeptide(L)' 'CYFFNGTERVRFLDRYIYNQEEYVRFDSDVGEYRAVTELGRPDAEY' A
#
# COMPACT_ATOMS: atom_id res chain seq x y z
N CYS A 1 -4.15 -7.32 6.16
CA CYS A 1 -5.49 -6.73 6.35
C CYS A 1 -5.65 -6.23 7.78
N TYR A 2 -6.33 -5.10 7.96
CA TYR A 2 -6.76 -4.59 9.26
C TYR A 2 -8.29 -4.64 9.33
N PHE A 3 -8.80 -5.14 10.44
CA PHE A 3 -10.23 -5.33 10.68
C PHE A 3 -10.64 -4.45 11.88
N PHE A 4 -11.70 -3.68 11.72
CA PHE A 4 -12.27 -2.82 12.76
C PHE A 4 -13.74 -3.20 12.95
N ASN A 5 -14.13 -3.46 14.21
CA ASN A 5 -15.47 -3.93 14.58
C ASN A 5 -15.93 -5.15 13.75
N GLY A 6 -15.16 -6.25 13.82
CA GLY A 6 -15.39 -7.40 12.97
C GLY A 6 -15.05 -7.07 11.51
N THR A 7 -16.02 -7.19 10.61
CA THR A 7 -15.86 -6.88 9.17
C THR A 7 -16.57 -5.59 8.77
N GLU A 8 -17.03 -4.78 9.72
CA GLU A 8 -17.71 -3.51 9.45
C GLU A 8 -16.82 -2.54 8.66
N ARG A 9 -15.55 -2.41 9.07
CA ARG A 9 -14.53 -1.68 8.31
C ARG A 9 -13.28 -2.54 8.15
N VAL A 10 -12.85 -2.70 6.90
CA VAL A 10 -11.64 -3.45 6.54
C VAL A 10 -10.69 -2.53 5.77
N ARG A 11 -9.44 -2.47 6.20
CA ARG A 11 -8.36 -1.80 5.45
C ARG A 11 -7.40 -2.83 4.88
N PHE A 12 -7.28 -2.84 3.56
CA PHE A 12 -6.33 -3.69 2.85
C PHE A 12 -5.08 -2.88 2.51
N LEU A 13 -3.92 -3.47 2.78
CA LEU A 13 -2.62 -2.93 2.38
C LEU A 13 -1.90 -3.99 1.57
N ASP A 14 -1.44 -3.61 0.39
CA ASP A 14 -0.49 -4.38 -0.42
C ASP A 14 0.84 -3.63 -0.44
N ARG A 15 1.93 -4.27 -0.01
CA ARG A 15 3.21 -3.60 0.25
C ARG A 15 4.35 -4.35 -0.41
N TYR A 16 5.17 -3.61 -1.16
CA TYR A 16 6.35 -4.15 -1.82
C TYR A 16 7.60 -3.60 -1.14
N ILE A 17 8.48 -4.51 -0.73
CA ILE A 17 9.61 -4.22 0.13
C ILE A 17 10.89 -4.76 -0.52
N TYR A 18 11.91 -3.92 -0.60
CA TYR A 18 13.24 -4.25 -1.07
C TYR A 18 14.27 -3.87 0.00
N ASN A 19 15.09 -4.83 0.45
CA ASN A 19 16.10 -4.60 1.50
C ASN A 19 15.58 -3.87 2.75
N GLN A 20 14.39 -4.26 3.23
CA GLN A 20 13.69 -3.64 4.37
C GLN A 20 13.12 -2.23 4.11
N GLU A 21 13.32 -1.67 2.91
CA GLU A 21 12.71 -0.42 2.47
C GLU A 21 11.44 -0.73 1.67
N GLU A 22 10.30 -0.23 2.13
CA GLU A 22 9.05 -0.28 1.38
C GLU A 22 9.07 0.79 0.31
N TYR A 23 8.93 0.40 -0.97
CA TYR A 23 9.07 1.33 -2.08
C TYR A 23 7.73 1.69 -2.76
N VAL A 24 6.74 0.80 -2.74
CA VAL A 24 5.38 1.06 -3.25
C VAL A 24 4.31 0.37 -2.40
N ARG A 25 3.15 1.02 -2.26
CA ARG A 25 2.01 0.53 -1.47
C ARG A 25 0.69 0.82 -2.15
N PHE A 26 -0.22 -0.16 -2.16
CA PHE A 26 -1.65 0.08 -2.27
C PHE A 26 -2.28 0.17 -0.88
N ASP A 27 -3.11 1.17 -0.67
CA ASP A 27 -3.92 1.34 0.54
C ASP A 27 -5.38 1.50 0.14
N SER A 28 -6.25 0.62 0.62
CA SER A 28 -7.69 0.68 0.28
C SER A 28 -8.36 1.98 0.72
N ASP A 29 -7.82 2.67 1.72
CA ASP A 29 -8.34 3.97 2.15
C ASP A 29 -7.94 5.11 1.18
N VAL A 30 -6.91 4.88 0.33
CA VAL A 30 -6.45 5.82 -0.72
C VAL A 30 -7.00 5.42 -2.09
N GLY A 31 -7.04 4.11 -2.39
CA GLY A 31 -7.65 3.55 -3.59
C GLY A 31 -6.71 3.35 -4.78
N GLU A 32 -5.40 3.59 -4.63
CA GLU A 32 -4.40 3.43 -5.70
C GLU A 32 -3.03 3.05 -5.13
N TYR A 33 -2.13 2.59 -6.00
CA TYR A 33 -0.72 2.39 -5.65
C TYR A 33 -0.02 3.75 -5.57
N ARG A 34 0.78 3.96 -4.53
CA ARG A 34 1.63 5.14 -4.38
C ARG A 34 3.06 4.76 -4.03
N ALA A 35 3.99 5.49 -4.62
CA ALA A 35 5.39 5.41 -4.27
C ALA A 35 5.59 5.87 -2.82
N VAL A 36 6.23 5.02 -2.02
CA VAL A 36 6.63 5.33 -0.64
C VAL A 36 8.04 5.94 -0.65
N THR A 37 8.89 5.46 -1.55
CA THR A 37 10.19 6.05 -1.87
C THR A 37 10.34 6.21 -3.37
N GLU A 38 11.37 6.95 -3.81
CA GLU A 38 11.61 7.23 -5.23
C GLU A 38 11.76 5.95 -6.08
N LEU A 39 12.21 4.84 -5.49
CA LEU A 39 12.35 3.54 -6.16
C LEU A 39 11.00 3.04 -6.72
N GLY A 40 9.89 3.33 -6.05
CA GLY A 40 8.55 2.89 -6.47
C GLY A 40 7.81 3.86 -7.37
N ARG A 41 8.40 5.00 -7.75
CA ARG A 41 7.76 5.94 -8.69
C ARG A 41 7.35 5.27 -10.01
N PRO A 42 8.20 4.43 -10.66
CA PRO A 42 7.83 3.76 -11.90
C PRO A 42 6.62 2.82 -11.76
N ASP A 43 6.43 2.21 -10.60
CA ASP A 43 5.32 1.28 -10.33
C ASP A 43 4.03 2.01 -9.92
N ALA A 44 4.13 3.25 -9.43
CA ALA A 44 3.00 4.06 -9.02
C ALA A 44 2.37 4.86 -10.19
N GLU A 45 3.14 5.15 -11.23
CA GLU A 45 2.73 5.96 -12.39
C GLU A 45 2.26 5.10 -13.58
N TYR A 46 1.26 4.22 -13.35
CA TYR A 46 0.58 3.48 -14.42
C TYR A 46 -0.62 4.23 -15.01
#